data_AF-A0A960VGJ2-F1
#
_entry.id   AF-A0A960VGJ2-F1
#
_cell.length_a   1.000
_cell.length_b   1.000
_cell.length_c   1.000
_cell.angle_alpha   90.00
_cell.angle_beta   90.00
_cell.angle_gamma   90.00
#
_symmetry.space_group_name_H-M   'P 1'
#
loop_
_entity.id
_entity.type
_entity.pdbx_description
1 polymer ?
#
loop_
_entity_poly.entity_id
_entity_poly.type
_entity_poly.pdbx_seq_one_letter_code
_entity_poly.pdbx_strand_id
1 'polypeptide(L)'
;MKTKQPISKQPLVEQKDPSPFIRWNYKYNEDTGEEEFESIELSDNTPLNDETLKTAVKNAAGTSDLAVGDKLLNKVARGMSMDNKATRLNEVSALLPSLYPNDPTEALLLGQFLALQDSGLKCLRLANLPEQGFYHIERLFGLANKLLNTANQTMQAVLKYRTRGQQTVQVVHVHNEGQAIVAQNLSPTTGGHVEKNEN
;
A
#
# COMPACT_ATOMS: atom_id res chain seq x y z
N MET A 1 13.67 -45.33 -12.34
CA MET A 1 12.59 -44.47 -12.84
C MET A 1 11.96 -43.75 -11.66
N LYS A 2 12.17 -42.44 -11.48
CA LYS A 2 11.51 -41.64 -10.45
C LYS A 2 10.30 -40.94 -11.08
N THR A 3 9.11 -41.36 -10.68
CA THR A 3 7.83 -40.81 -11.12
C THR A 3 7.67 -39.40 -10.54
N LYS A 4 7.72 -38.36 -11.38
CA LYS A 4 7.41 -36.99 -10.95
C LYS A 4 5.91 -36.89 -10.70
N GLN A 5 5.51 -36.56 -9.47
CA GLN A 5 4.13 -36.15 -9.17
C GLN A 5 3.83 -34.83 -9.90
N PRO A 6 2.60 -34.64 -10.42
CA PRO A 6 2.22 -33.40 -11.07
C PRO A 6 2.08 -32.28 -10.04
N ILE A 7 2.80 -31.19 -10.27
CA ILE A 7 2.68 -29.95 -9.50
C ILE A 7 1.25 -29.43 -9.69
N SER A 8 0.51 -29.32 -8.58
CA SER A 8 -0.80 -28.68 -8.53
C SER A 8 -0.68 -27.25 -9.06
N LYS A 9 -1.31 -26.97 -10.21
CA LYS A 9 -1.43 -25.61 -10.73
C LYS A 9 -2.40 -24.86 -9.81
N GLN A 10 -1.88 -24.02 -8.92
CA GLN A 10 -2.70 -22.98 -8.31
C GLN A 10 -3.37 -22.18 -9.43
N PRO A 11 -4.67 -21.84 -9.32
CA PRO A 11 -5.32 -21.04 -10.34
C PRO A 11 -4.56 -19.72 -10.49
N LEU A 12 -4.19 -19.41 -11.73
CA LEU A 12 -3.64 -18.10 -12.09
C LEU A 12 -4.66 -17.06 -11.63
N VAL A 13 -4.26 -16.19 -10.69
CA VAL A 13 -5.04 -15.03 -10.33
C VAL A 13 -5.30 -14.27 -11.62
N GLU A 14 -6.57 -14.19 -12.02
CA GLU A 14 -6.99 -13.45 -13.21
C GLU A 14 -6.47 -12.02 -13.07
N GLN A 15 -5.43 -11.66 -13.82
CA GLN A 15 -4.92 -10.30 -13.90
C GLN A 15 -6.01 -9.48 -14.60
N LYS A 16 -6.96 -8.97 -13.82
CA LYS A 16 -7.91 -7.98 -14.28
C LYS A 16 -7.10 -6.78 -14.77
N ASP A 17 -7.31 -6.37 -16.02
CA ASP A 17 -6.69 -5.16 -16.54
C ASP A 17 -6.90 -4.02 -15.54
N PRO A 18 -5.86 -3.20 -15.29
CA PRO A 18 -5.95 -2.11 -14.32
C PRO A 18 -7.12 -1.22 -14.73
N SER A 19 -8.07 -1.03 -13.81
CA SER A 19 -9.22 -0.16 -14.07
C SER A 19 -8.73 1.25 -14.39
N PRO A 20 -9.39 1.96 -15.32
CA PRO A 20 -8.94 3.29 -15.70
C PRO A 20 -8.88 4.19 -14.48
N PHE A 21 -7.82 5.00 -14.43
CA PHE A 21 -7.56 5.93 -13.35
C PHE A 21 -7.69 7.38 -13.82
N ILE A 22 -7.81 8.29 -12.85
CA ILE A 22 -7.95 9.72 -13.11
C ILE A 22 -6.58 10.28 -13.50
N ARG A 23 -6.49 10.91 -14.67
CA ARG A 23 -5.38 11.76 -15.06
C ARG A 23 -5.78 13.21 -14.86
N TRP A 24 -4.90 13.96 -14.20
CA TRP A 24 -5.08 15.37 -13.89
C TRP A 24 -4.19 16.19 -14.83
N ASN A 25 -4.82 16.96 -15.70
CA ASN A 25 -4.13 17.83 -16.65
C ASN A 25 -3.96 19.22 -16.03
N TYR A 26 -2.75 19.74 -16.16
CA TYR A 26 -2.37 21.06 -15.68
C TYR A 26 -1.72 21.83 -16.81
N LYS A 27 -1.96 23.13 -16.84
CA LYS A 27 -1.30 24.08 -17.74
C LYS A 27 -0.36 24.97 -16.93
N TYR A 28 0.79 25.29 -17.50
CA TYR A 28 1.70 26.26 -16.90
C TYR A 28 1.15 27.67 -17.13
N ASN A 29 0.97 28.43 -16.06
CA ASN A 29 0.62 29.84 -16.12
C ASN A 29 1.89 30.68 -16.03
N GLU A 30 2.25 31.38 -17.11
CA GLU A 30 3.45 32.21 -17.18
C GLU A 30 3.39 33.44 -16.25
N ASP A 31 2.19 33.96 -15.97
CA ASP A 31 2.00 35.16 -15.15
C ASP A 31 2.23 34.86 -13.65
N THR A 32 1.80 33.68 -13.20
CA THR A 32 1.95 33.26 -11.80
C THR A 32 3.21 32.42 -11.57
N GLY A 33 3.76 31.83 -12.64
CA GLY A 33 4.84 30.84 -12.56
C GLY A 33 4.40 29.51 -11.97
N GLU A 34 3.09 29.25 -11.89
CA GLU A 34 2.51 28.05 -11.27
C GLU A 34 1.77 27.18 -12.29
N GLU A 35 1.67 25.88 -12.00
CA GLU A 35 0.78 24.99 -12.73
C GLU A 35 -0.67 25.15 -12.23
N GLU A 36 -1.56 25.48 -13.14
CA GLU A 36 -2.99 25.59 -12.89
C GLU A 36 -3.72 24.36 -13.41
N PHE A 37 -4.71 23.91 -12.63
CA PHE A 37 -5.58 22.83 -13.06
C PHE A 37 -6.33 23.21 -14.34
N GLU A 38 -6.32 22.32 -15.32
CA GLU A 38 -6.99 22.51 -16.61
C GLU A 38 -8.19 21.58 -16.75
N SER A 39 -7.97 20.27 -16.60
CA SER A 39 -9.01 19.26 -16.79
C SER A 39 -8.66 17.95 -16.10
N ILE A 40 -9.65 17.04 -16.03
CA ILE A 40 -9.42 15.64 -15.71
C ILE A 40 -9.91 14.77 -16.87
N GLU A 41 -9.24 13.64 -17.07
CA GLU A 41 -9.62 12.60 -18.02
C GLU A 41 -9.35 11.21 -17.44
N LEU A 42 -9.87 10.18 -18.09
CA LEU A 42 -9.53 8.79 -17.74
C LEU A 42 -8.32 8.33 -18.53
N SER A 43 -7.47 7.53 -17.89
CA SER A 43 -6.20 7.07 -18.45
C SER A 43 -6.31 6.29 -19.77
N ASP A 44 -7.48 5.69 -20.02
CA ASP A 44 -7.84 4.89 -21.20
C ASP A 44 -8.60 5.70 -22.26
N ASN A 45 -8.80 7.00 -22.04
CA ASN A 45 -9.61 7.89 -22.87
C ASN A 45 -11.11 7.55 -22.90
N THR A 46 -11.61 6.77 -21.95
CA THR A 46 -13.06 6.58 -21.78
C THR A 46 -13.71 7.95 -21.47
N PRO A 47 -14.87 8.28 -22.08
CA PRO A 47 -15.55 9.54 -21.81
C PRO A 47 -15.82 9.76 -20.32
N LEU A 48 -15.45 10.95 -19.85
CA LEU A 48 -15.69 11.34 -18.48
C LEU A 48 -17.17 11.73 -18.30
N ASN A 49 -17.84 11.06 -17.38
CA ASN A 49 -19.17 11.41 -16.89
C ASN A 49 -19.27 11.09 -15.38
N ASP A 50 -20.41 11.39 -14.75
CA ASP A 50 -20.61 11.16 -13.32
C ASP A 50 -20.36 9.72 -12.87
N GLU A 51 -20.75 8.73 -13.69
CA GLU A 51 -20.61 7.32 -13.35
C GLU A 51 -19.16 6.84 -13.49
N THR A 52 -18.49 7.21 -14.60
CA THR A 52 -17.11 6.82 -14.84
C THR A 52 -16.16 7.51 -13.85
N LEU A 53 -16.43 8.77 -13.50
CA LEU A 53 -15.71 9.50 -12.45
C LEU A 53 -15.91 8.86 -11.07
N LYS A 54 -17.15 8.58 -10.66
CA LYS A 54 -17.42 7.90 -9.38
C LYS A 54 -16.74 6.53 -9.31
N THR A 55 -16.68 5.81 -10.41
CA THR A 55 -16.01 4.51 -10.51
C THR A 55 -14.51 4.66 -10.34
N ALA A 56 -13.87 5.59 -11.05
CA ALA A 56 -12.45 5.85 -10.93
C ALA A 56 -12.07 6.30 -9.51
N VAL A 57 -12.86 7.20 -8.91
CA VAL A 57 -12.68 7.64 -7.51
C VAL A 57 -12.87 6.48 -6.52
N LYS A 58 -13.87 5.61 -6.73
CA LYS A 58 -14.08 4.42 -5.90
C LYS A 58 -12.89 3.46 -5.97
N ASN A 59 -12.37 3.22 -7.16
CA ASN A 59 -11.20 2.35 -7.35
C ASN A 59 -9.96 2.93 -6.65
N ALA A 60 -9.77 4.25 -6.71
CA ALA A 60 -8.60 4.90 -6.13
C ALA A 60 -8.69 5.10 -4.61
N ALA A 61 -9.87 5.43 -4.09
CA ALA A 61 -10.04 5.90 -2.72
C ALA A 61 -10.99 5.04 -1.86
N GLY A 62 -11.52 3.95 -2.41
CA GLY A 62 -12.48 3.08 -1.71
C GLY A 62 -13.86 3.70 -1.46
N THR A 63 -14.18 4.84 -2.09
CA THR A 63 -15.45 5.56 -1.90
C THR A 63 -15.96 6.14 -3.22
N SER A 64 -17.28 6.13 -3.43
CA SER A 64 -17.90 6.84 -4.56
C SER A 64 -18.22 8.31 -4.26
N ASP A 65 -17.96 8.78 -3.04
CA ASP A 65 -18.07 10.20 -2.68
C ASP A 65 -16.88 10.97 -3.28
N LEU A 66 -17.17 11.82 -4.27
CA LEU A 66 -16.17 12.56 -5.02
C LEU A 66 -15.39 13.53 -4.14
N ALA A 67 -16.03 14.18 -3.16
CA ALA A 67 -15.38 15.16 -2.30
C ALA A 67 -14.45 14.47 -1.29
N VAL A 68 -14.84 13.30 -0.77
CA VAL A 68 -13.98 12.50 0.10
C VAL A 68 -12.81 11.92 -0.69
N GLY A 69 -13.07 11.39 -1.89
CA GLY A 69 -12.06 10.85 -2.79
C GLY A 69 -11.00 11.88 -3.17
N ASP A 70 -11.42 13.07 -3.59
CA ASP A 70 -10.52 14.19 -3.91
C ASP A 70 -9.61 14.55 -2.72
N LYS A 71 -10.18 14.72 -1.52
CA LYS A 71 -9.41 15.02 -0.30
C LYS A 71 -8.40 13.92 0.03
N LEU A 72 -8.76 12.65 -0.16
CA LEU A 72 -7.88 11.51 0.08
C LEU A 72 -6.71 11.48 -0.89
N LEU A 73 -6.99 11.58 -2.19
CA LEU A 73 -5.95 11.58 -3.22
C LEU A 73 -4.98 12.74 -3.02
N ASN A 74 -5.50 13.95 -2.76
CA ASN A 74 -4.66 15.11 -2.44
C ASN A 74 -3.84 14.91 -1.16
N LYS A 75 -4.42 14.30 -0.11
CA LYS A 75 -3.71 14.05 1.14
C LYS A 75 -2.55 13.07 0.95
N VAL A 76 -2.77 11.98 0.22
CA VAL A 76 -1.71 11.00 -0.09
C VAL A 76 -0.67 11.63 -1.00
N ALA A 77 -1.08 12.36 -2.05
CA ALA A 77 -0.19 13.05 -2.96
C ALA A 77 0.71 14.06 -2.25
N ARG A 78 0.26 14.72 -1.18
CA ARG A 78 1.12 15.61 -0.37
C ARG A 78 2.23 14.90 0.40
N GLY A 79 2.13 13.58 0.59
CA GLY A 79 3.16 12.77 1.24
C GLY A 79 4.21 12.19 0.30
N MET A 80 3.98 12.23 -1.02
CA MET A 80 4.94 11.73 -2.02
C MET A 80 6.16 12.67 -2.12
N SER A 81 7.29 12.12 -2.55
CA SER A 81 8.60 12.76 -2.47
C SER A 81 8.98 13.60 -3.69
N MET A 82 8.20 13.55 -4.78
CA MET A 82 8.39 14.40 -5.95
C MET A 82 8.08 15.87 -5.65
N ASP A 83 8.77 16.82 -6.28
CA ASP A 83 8.63 18.24 -5.93
C ASP A 83 7.38 18.88 -6.54
N ASN A 84 6.99 18.44 -7.74
CA ASN A 84 5.83 18.96 -8.47
C ASN A 84 4.50 18.36 -7.95
N LYS A 85 3.53 19.22 -7.65
CA LYS A 85 2.20 18.83 -7.12
C LYS A 85 1.40 18.00 -8.12
N ALA A 86 1.32 18.42 -9.38
CA ALA A 86 0.59 17.72 -10.43
C ALA A 86 1.14 16.31 -10.64
N THR A 87 2.48 16.17 -10.63
CA THR A 87 3.14 14.86 -10.78
C THR A 87 2.81 13.94 -9.61
N ARG A 88 2.86 14.43 -8.36
CA ARG A 88 2.46 13.63 -7.18
C ARG A 88 1.01 13.16 -7.26
N LEU A 89 0.09 14.03 -7.69
CA LEU A 89 -1.33 13.68 -7.75
C LEU A 89 -1.62 12.65 -8.85
N ASN A 90 -1.01 12.80 -10.02
CA ASN A 90 -1.10 11.82 -11.10
C ASN A 90 -0.51 10.47 -10.71
N GLU A 91 0.64 10.47 -10.04
CA GLU A 91 1.27 9.23 -9.57
C GLU A 91 0.37 8.49 -8.57
N VAL A 92 -0.16 9.17 -7.55
CA VAL A 92 -1.08 8.55 -6.60
C VAL A 92 -2.35 8.06 -7.28
N SER A 93 -2.89 8.83 -8.23
CA SER A 93 -4.10 8.45 -8.97
C SER A 93 -3.87 7.20 -9.81
N ALA A 94 -2.66 6.96 -10.31
CA ALA A 94 -2.30 5.73 -11.03
C ALA A 94 -2.00 4.54 -10.11
N LEU A 95 -1.26 4.77 -9.01
CA LEU A 95 -0.77 3.69 -8.15
C LEU A 95 -1.84 3.15 -7.20
N LEU A 96 -2.63 4.03 -6.58
CA LEU A 96 -3.55 3.65 -5.51
C LEU A 96 -4.66 2.68 -5.98
N PRO A 97 -5.29 2.85 -7.17
CA PRO A 97 -6.22 1.86 -7.71
C PRO A 97 -5.63 0.46 -7.89
N SER A 98 -4.34 0.37 -8.23
CA SER A 98 -3.64 -0.91 -8.43
C SER A 98 -3.47 -1.71 -7.14
N LEU A 99 -3.70 -1.08 -5.99
CA LEU A 99 -3.66 -1.70 -4.67
C LEU A 99 -5.04 -2.15 -4.18
N TYR A 100 -6.11 -1.86 -4.94
CA TYR A 100 -7.49 -2.25 -4.66
C TYR A 100 -7.97 -1.91 -3.24
N PRO A 101 -8.00 -0.62 -2.84
CA PRO A 101 -8.56 -0.21 -1.56
C PRO A 101 -10.05 -0.59 -1.46
N ASN A 102 -10.47 -1.26 -0.38
CA ASN A 102 -11.88 -1.62 -0.18
C ASN A 102 -12.71 -0.46 0.38
N ASP A 103 -12.07 0.44 1.14
CA ASP A 103 -12.71 1.59 1.79
C ASP A 103 -11.72 2.76 2.01
N PRO A 104 -12.21 3.96 2.41
CA PRO A 104 -11.37 5.13 2.67
C PRO A 104 -10.25 4.95 3.68
N THR A 105 -10.46 4.13 4.71
CA THR A 105 -9.45 3.88 5.77
C THR A 105 -8.31 3.07 5.19
N GLU A 106 -8.64 2.03 4.43
CA GLU A 106 -7.65 1.23 3.73
C GLU A 106 -6.89 2.05 2.69
N ALA A 107 -7.57 2.93 1.94
CA ALA A 107 -6.93 3.83 0.99
C ALA A 107 -5.89 4.75 1.66
N LEU A 108 -6.16 5.23 2.88
CA LEU A 108 -5.19 6.01 3.65
C LEU A 108 -3.97 5.18 4.08
N LEU A 109 -4.17 3.93 4.52
CA LEU A 109 -3.07 3.03 4.90
C LEU A 109 -2.21 2.67 3.68
N LEU A 110 -2.84 2.36 2.55
CA LEU A 110 -2.15 2.10 1.29
C LEU A 110 -1.41 3.35 0.79
N GLY A 111 -2.02 4.53 0.93
CA GLY A 111 -1.37 5.80 0.62
C GLY A 111 -0.17 6.09 1.51
N GLN A 112 -0.25 5.78 2.81
CA GLN A 112 0.90 5.87 3.72
C GLN A 112 2.02 4.92 3.28
N PHE A 113 1.69 3.69 2.89
CA PHE A 113 2.66 2.75 2.34
C PHE A 113 3.38 3.32 1.11
N LEU A 114 2.63 3.86 0.14
CA LEU A 114 3.21 4.48 -1.07
C LEU A 114 4.15 5.63 -0.74
N ALA A 115 3.73 6.56 0.12
CA ALA A 115 4.54 7.72 0.50
C ALA A 115 5.85 7.32 1.23
N LEU A 116 5.78 6.33 2.13
CA LEU A 116 6.97 5.80 2.83
C LEU A 116 7.90 5.06 1.88
N GLN A 117 7.35 4.24 0.99
CA GLN A 117 8.11 3.50 -0.01
C GLN A 117 8.84 4.45 -0.96
N ASP A 118 8.12 5.42 -1.53
CA ASP A 118 8.68 6.44 -2.43
C ASP A 118 9.78 7.26 -1.74
N SER A 119 9.53 7.74 -0.52
CA SER A 119 10.54 8.47 0.27
C SER A 119 11.79 7.62 0.57
N GLY A 120 11.60 6.33 0.87
CA GLY A 120 12.70 5.39 1.08
C GLY A 120 13.53 5.19 -0.19
N LEU A 121 12.87 5.00 -1.34
CA LEU A 121 13.53 4.89 -2.64
C LEU A 121 14.24 6.18 -3.05
N LYS A 122 13.68 7.37 -2.74
CA LYS A 122 14.37 8.66 -2.91
C LYS A 122 15.65 8.72 -2.07
N CYS A 123 15.60 8.27 -0.81
CA CYS A 123 16.80 8.24 0.04
C CYS A 123 17.89 7.32 -0.54
N LEU A 124 17.53 6.13 -1.03
CA LEU A 124 18.46 5.23 -1.71
C LEU A 124 19.06 5.87 -2.97
N ARG A 125 18.23 6.52 -3.79
CA ARG A 125 18.70 7.23 -4.99
C ARG A 125 19.70 8.33 -4.64
N LEU A 126 19.39 9.15 -3.65
CA LEU A 126 20.27 10.23 -3.19
C LEU A 126 21.59 9.69 -2.63
N ALA A 127 21.56 8.58 -1.88
CA ALA A 127 22.76 7.96 -1.30
C ALA A 127 23.75 7.46 -2.36
N ASN A 128 23.26 7.11 -3.55
CA ASN A 128 24.08 6.59 -4.64
C ASN A 128 24.60 7.69 -5.60
N LEU A 129 24.35 8.97 -5.31
CA LEU A 129 24.92 10.06 -6.12
C LEU A 129 26.45 10.17 -5.86
N PRO A 130 27.26 10.39 -6.91
CA PRO A 130 28.72 10.34 -6.81
C PRO A 130 29.33 11.44 -5.94
N GLU A 131 28.62 12.55 -5.75
CA GLU A 131 29.08 13.73 -5.01
C GLU A 131 28.83 13.64 -3.49
N GLN A 132 28.23 12.55 -3.01
CA GLN A 132 27.89 12.41 -1.59
C GLN A 132 29.11 12.08 -0.74
N GLY A 133 29.30 12.84 0.34
CA GLY A 133 30.27 12.49 1.37
C GLY A 133 29.82 11.26 2.18
N PHE A 134 30.77 10.50 2.73
CA PHE A 134 30.52 9.26 3.49
C PHE A 134 29.41 9.38 4.54
N TYR A 135 29.41 10.44 5.36
CA TYR A 135 28.40 10.65 6.40
C TYR A 135 26.99 10.89 5.84
N HIS A 136 26.87 11.48 4.65
CA HIS A 136 25.58 11.67 3.98
C HIS A 136 25.05 10.34 3.45
N ILE A 137 25.93 9.53 2.86
CA ILE A 137 25.62 8.18 2.37
C ILE A 137 25.09 7.31 3.52
N GLU A 138 25.82 7.23 4.63
CA GLU A 138 25.43 6.45 5.80
C GLU A 138 24.07 6.91 6.36
N ARG A 139 23.87 8.23 6.50
CA ARG A 139 22.60 8.78 6.97
C ARG A 139 21.43 8.46 6.04
N LEU A 140 21.62 8.58 4.73
CA LEU A 140 20.58 8.32 3.74
C LEU A 140 20.20 6.83 3.70
N PHE A 141 21.17 5.92 3.77
CA PHE A 141 20.87 4.49 3.91
C PHE A 141 20.16 4.17 5.23
N GLY A 142 20.56 4.81 6.33
CA GLY A 142 19.89 4.66 7.62
C GLY A 142 18.43 5.13 7.59
N LEU A 143 18.14 6.25 6.93
CA LEU A 143 16.77 6.74 6.73
C LEU A 143 15.97 5.83 5.80
N ALA A 144 16.56 5.40 4.69
CA ALA A 144 15.93 4.47 3.76
C ALA A 144 15.49 3.18 4.47
N ASN A 145 16.38 2.56 5.26
CA ASN A 145 16.06 1.37 6.03
C ASN A 145 14.88 1.58 6.98
N LYS A 146 14.83 2.72 7.68
CA LYS A 146 13.70 3.03 8.57
C LYS A 146 12.39 3.16 7.81
N LEU A 147 12.37 3.96 6.73
CA LEU A 147 11.18 4.22 5.92
C LEU A 147 10.64 2.94 5.29
N LEU A 148 11.51 2.12 4.69
CA LEU A 148 11.13 0.86 4.05
C LEU A 148 10.64 -0.18 5.07
N ASN A 149 11.24 -0.23 6.26
CA ASN A 149 10.74 -1.08 7.34
C ASN A 149 9.36 -0.64 7.84
N THR A 150 9.13 0.67 7.98
CA THR A 150 7.80 1.19 8.31
C THR A 150 6.79 0.92 7.19
N ALA A 151 7.17 1.05 5.92
CA ALA A 151 6.31 0.69 4.79
C ALA A 151 5.88 -0.79 4.86
N ASN A 152 6.80 -1.70 5.17
CA ASN A 152 6.48 -3.12 5.38
C ASN A 152 5.50 -3.33 6.55
N GLN A 153 5.67 -2.61 7.65
CA GLN A 153 4.73 -2.66 8.79
C GLN A 153 3.33 -2.14 8.41
N THR A 154 3.25 -1.05 7.64
CA THR A 154 1.98 -0.53 7.11
C THR A 154 1.30 -1.57 6.21
N MET A 155 2.06 -2.26 5.35
CA MET A 155 1.49 -3.33 4.50
C MET A 155 0.98 -4.51 5.34
N GLN A 156 1.70 -4.90 6.41
CA GLN A 156 1.18 -5.91 7.36
C GLN A 156 -0.11 -5.45 8.04
N ALA A 157 -0.23 -4.16 8.37
CA ALA A 157 -1.46 -3.60 8.93
C ALA A 157 -2.62 -3.67 7.93
N VAL A 158 -2.38 -3.37 6.65
CA VAL A 158 -3.39 -3.54 5.58
C VAL A 158 -3.82 -4.99 5.45
N LEU A 159 -2.88 -5.94 5.42
CA LEU A 159 -3.22 -7.37 5.33
C LEU A 159 -4.07 -7.83 6.53
N LYS A 160 -3.74 -7.38 7.74
CA LYS A 160 -4.56 -7.64 8.94
C LYS A 160 -5.94 -6.97 8.89
N TYR A 161 -6.01 -5.76 8.33
CA TYR A 161 -7.25 -5.02 8.14
C TYR A 161 -8.18 -5.77 7.17
N ARG A 162 -7.64 -6.26 6.04
CA ARG A 162 -8.38 -7.07 5.05
C ARG A 162 -8.94 -8.36 5.62
N THR A 163 -8.18 -9.05 6.47
CA THR A 163 -8.64 -10.30 7.09
C THR A 163 -9.66 -10.07 8.20
N ARG A 164 -10.01 -8.82 8.54
CA ARG A 164 -11.01 -8.44 9.56
C ARG A 164 -10.83 -9.18 10.91
N GLY A 165 -9.59 -9.51 11.27
CA GLY A 165 -9.33 -10.29 12.48
C GLY A 165 -9.81 -11.75 12.42
N GLN A 166 -9.92 -12.38 11.23
CA GLN A 166 -10.05 -13.83 11.12
C GLN A 166 -8.84 -14.52 11.77
N GLN A 167 -8.96 -14.76 13.06
CA GLN A 167 -8.20 -15.77 13.77
C GLN A 167 -8.77 -17.11 13.30
N THR A 168 -8.06 -17.79 12.41
CA THR A 168 -8.43 -19.16 12.02
C THR A 168 -8.20 -20.07 13.22
N VAL A 169 -9.22 -20.26 14.07
CA VAL A 169 -9.18 -21.28 15.12
C VAL A 169 -9.32 -22.63 14.43
N GLN A 170 -8.20 -23.32 14.21
CA GLN A 170 -8.25 -24.73 13.85
C GLN A 170 -8.62 -25.53 15.11
N VAL A 171 -9.90 -25.88 15.23
CA VAL A 171 -10.33 -26.88 16.22
C VAL A 171 -9.91 -28.24 15.70
N VAL A 172 -8.74 -28.72 16.14
CA VAL A 172 -8.35 -30.11 15.90
C VAL A 172 -9.18 -30.97 16.85
N HIS A 173 -10.18 -31.68 16.33
CA HIS A 173 -10.85 -32.74 17.06
C HIS A 173 -9.87 -33.91 17.19
N VAL A 174 -9.08 -33.94 18.28
CA VAL A 174 -8.38 -35.16 18.67
C VAL A 174 -9.39 -36.06 19.37
N HIS A 175 -9.76 -37.15 18.73
CA HIS A 175 -10.52 -38.22 19.38
C HIS A 175 -9.55 -38.96 20.31
N ASN A 176 -9.51 -38.55 21.58
CA ASN A 176 -9.11 -39.38 22.70
C ASN A 176 -9.68 -38.75 23.98
N GLU A 177 -10.83 -39.26 24.39
CA GLU A 177 -11.32 -39.25 25.77
C GLU A 177 -11.35 -37.89 26.51
N GLY A 178 -12.15 -36.95 25.98
CA GLY A 178 -12.94 -36.07 26.85
C GLY A 178 -12.36 -34.72 27.28
N GLN A 179 -11.27 -34.21 26.69
CA GLN A 179 -10.81 -32.83 26.95
C GLN A 179 -10.35 -32.11 25.68
N ALA A 180 -11.03 -31.01 25.32
CA ALA A 180 -10.61 -30.13 24.25
C ALA A 180 -9.57 -29.13 24.77
N ILE A 181 -8.35 -29.18 24.23
CA ILE A 181 -7.32 -28.15 24.48
C ILE A 181 -7.43 -27.11 23.37
N VAL A 182 -7.79 -25.87 23.72
CA VAL A 182 -7.76 -24.74 22.79
C VAL A 182 -6.32 -24.28 22.65
N ALA A 183 -5.63 -24.69 21.59
CA ALA A 183 -4.32 -24.15 21.25
C ALA A 183 -4.49 -22.75 20.65
N GLN A 184 -4.29 -21.71 21.49
CA GLN A 184 -4.08 -20.36 20.99
C GLN A 184 -2.67 -20.28 20.39
N ASN A 185 -2.56 -20.31 19.06
CA ASN A 185 -1.28 -20.03 18.41
C ASN A 185 -0.94 -18.55 18.61
N LEU A 186 -0.06 -18.26 19.56
CA LEU A 186 0.61 -16.97 19.71
C LEU A 186 1.60 -16.81 18.55
N SER A 187 1.50 -15.71 17.81
CA SER A 187 2.60 -15.24 16.96
C SER A 187 3.86 -15.02 17.82
N PRO A 188 5.08 -15.20 17.29
CA PRO A 188 6.28 -15.25 18.11
C PRO A 188 6.55 -13.87 18.73
N THR A 189 6.19 -13.71 19.99
CA THR A 189 6.66 -12.61 20.83
C THR A 189 7.74 -13.17 21.75
N THR A 190 8.95 -12.81 21.39
CA THR A 190 10.17 -12.72 22.19
C THR A 190 9.92 -12.51 23.69
N GLY A 191 10.53 -13.38 24.51
CA GLY A 191 11.07 -13.04 25.84
C GLY A 191 10.07 -12.86 26.98
N GLY A 192 9.99 -13.86 27.87
CA GLY A 192 9.30 -13.74 29.15
C GLY A 192 9.71 -14.85 30.11
N HIS A 193 10.65 -14.50 30.99
CA HIS A 193 11.21 -15.30 32.09
C HIS A 193 10.11 -15.86 33.02
N VAL A 194 10.20 -17.13 33.43
CA VAL A 194 9.54 -17.62 34.65
C VAL A 194 10.50 -18.52 35.42
N GLU A 195 10.85 -18.04 36.61
CA GLU A 195 11.55 -18.72 37.69
C GLU A 195 10.74 -19.88 38.29
N LYS A 196 11.50 -20.89 38.74
CA LYS A 196 11.34 -21.76 39.92
C LYS A 196 9.94 -22.21 40.37
N ASN A 197 9.78 -23.53 40.52
CA ASN A 197 9.83 -24.15 41.86
C ASN A 197 10.04 -25.67 41.77
N GLU A 198 11.04 -26.12 42.51
CA GLU A 198 11.31 -27.52 42.86
C GLU A 198 10.23 -28.03 43.81
N ASN A 199 9.87 -29.30 43.63
CA ASN A 199 9.41 -30.21 44.68
C ASN A 199 10.02 -31.58 44.37
#